data_AF-A0A6N6KSY8-F1
#
_entry.id   AF-A0A6N6KSY8-F1
#
_cell.length_a   1.000
_cell.length_b   1.000
_cell.length_c   1.000
_cell.angle_alpha   90.00
_cell.angle_beta   90.00
_cell.angle_gamma   90.00
#
_symmetry.space_group_name_H-M   'P 1'
#
loop_
_entity.id
_entity.type
_entity.pdbx_description
1 polymer ?
#
loop_
_entity_poly.entity_id
_entity_poly.type
_entity_poly.pdbx_seq_one_letter_code
_entity_poly.pdbx_strand_id
1 'polypeptide(L)'
;MKKLLLFFLLFTLCLIQLHAQILFEENFEDGLVPDGWTVQSAATDGGWLVGSSASMSSQFFPITSNGSSGIAGTNDDNCNCDKSDEYFITPALDFSDQTAVVLSFDAFFTDDTYQGNAEDATIEVSTDGLNWTVLEDLHGHSSWDTHTIDLSEFGGE
;
A
#
# COMPACT_ATOMS: atom_id res chain seq x y z
N MET A 1 -11.88 -52.42 4.18
CA MET A 1 -12.59 -51.42 5.02
C MET A 1 -11.66 -50.68 5.98
N LYS A 2 -10.90 -51.35 6.87
CA LYS A 2 -9.97 -50.68 7.81
C LYS A 2 -8.86 -49.83 7.15
N LYS A 3 -8.30 -50.30 6.03
CA LYS A 3 -7.29 -49.55 5.25
C LYS A 3 -7.86 -48.33 4.51
N LEU A 4 -9.15 -48.35 4.19
CA LEU A 4 -9.85 -47.24 3.53
C LEU A 4 -10.22 -46.16 4.54
N LEU A 5 -10.61 -46.55 5.77
CA LEU A 5 -10.80 -45.62 6.89
C LEU A 5 -9.49 -44.91 7.29
N LEU A 6 -8.36 -45.61 7.29
CA LEU A 6 -7.06 -45.00 7.61
C LEU A 6 -6.66 -43.93 6.58
N PHE A 7 -6.90 -44.19 5.29
CA PHE A 7 -6.64 -43.24 4.22
C PHE A 7 -7.54 -42.00 4.32
N PHE A 8 -8.81 -42.18 4.70
CA PHE A 8 -9.74 -41.07 4.89
C PHE A 8 -9.37 -40.20 6.11
N LEU A 9 -8.90 -40.82 7.19
CA LEU A 9 -8.44 -40.12 8.41
C LEU A 9 -7.14 -39.33 8.18
N LEU A 10 -6.21 -39.88 7.39
CA LEU A 10 -4.99 -39.16 6.96
C LEU A 10 -5.29 -38.02 5.98
N PHE A 11 -6.29 -38.18 5.11
CA PHE A 11 -6.70 -37.13 4.17
C PHE A 11 -7.34 -35.94 4.90
N THR A 12 -8.11 -36.20 5.98
CA THR A 12 -8.69 -35.13 6.82
C THR A 12 -7.66 -34.43 7.72
N LEU A 13 -6.56 -35.10 8.10
CA LEU A 13 -5.45 -34.46 8.85
C LEU A 13 -4.56 -33.57 7.97
N CYS A 14 -4.64 -33.71 6.64
CA CYS A 14 -3.86 -32.96 5.66
C CYS A 14 -4.56 -31.69 5.16
N LEU A 15 -5.74 -31.36 5.72
CA LEU A 15 -6.31 -30.02 5.64
C LEU A 15 -5.55 -29.12 6.60
N ILE A 16 -4.29 -28.85 6.28
CA ILE A 16 -3.48 -27.86 6.95
C ILE A 16 -4.26 -26.55 6.85
N GLN A 17 -4.58 -25.96 8.00
CA GLN A 17 -5.33 -24.72 8.03
C GLN A 17 -4.41 -23.60 7.55
N LEU A 18 -4.54 -23.22 6.27
CA LEU A 18 -4.08 -21.92 5.79
C LEU A 18 -4.96 -20.87 6.47
N HIS A 19 -4.47 -20.27 7.54
CA HIS A 19 -5.06 -19.08 8.12
C HIS A 19 -4.27 -17.89 7.60
N ALA A 20 -4.90 -17.08 6.74
CA ALA A 20 -4.39 -15.75 6.48
C ALA A 20 -4.57 -14.92 7.76
N GLN A 21 -3.51 -14.26 8.19
CA GLN A 21 -3.53 -13.33 9.31
C GLN A 21 -3.25 -11.93 8.80
N ILE A 22 -3.87 -10.93 9.42
CA ILE A 22 -3.55 -9.54 9.20
C ILE A 22 -2.32 -9.24 10.05
N LEU A 23 -1.17 -9.04 9.41
CA LEU A 23 0.08 -8.65 10.07
C LEU A 23 0.09 -7.16 10.40
N PHE A 24 -0.47 -6.37 9.49
CA PHE A 24 -0.56 -4.93 9.56
C PHE A 24 -1.78 -4.47 8.75
N GLU A 25 -2.51 -3.48 9.27
CA GLU A 25 -3.65 -2.86 8.59
C GLU A 25 -3.67 -1.38 8.99
N GLU A 26 -3.89 -0.52 8.00
CA GLU A 26 -4.10 0.90 8.18
C GLU A 26 -5.21 1.34 7.23
N ASN A 27 -6.22 2.04 7.76
CA ASN A 27 -7.40 2.49 7.02
C ASN A 27 -7.53 4.02 6.98
N PHE A 28 -6.65 4.73 7.68
CA PHE A 28 -6.54 6.19 7.73
C PHE A 28 -7.76 6.92 8.31
N GLU A 29 -8.70 6.21 8.93
CA GLU A 29 -9.96 6.78 9.44
C GLU A 29 -9.75 7.75 10.62
N ASP A 30 -8.60 7.67 11.29
CA ASP A 30 -8.22 8.61 12.36
C ASP A 30 -7.87 10.02 11.83
N GLY A 31 -7.72 10.17 10.50
CA GLY A 31 -7.54 11.47 9.85
C GLY A 31 -6.17 12.10 10.08
N LEU A 32 -5.19 11.32 10.54
CA LEU A 32 -3.83 11.74 10.83
C LEU A 32 -2.85 10.74 10.24
N VAL A 33 -1.62 11.19 9.96
CA VAL A 33 -0.51 10.27 9.64
C VAL A 33 -0.34 9.31 10.83
N PRO A 34 -0.40 7.98 10.63
CA PRO A 34 -0.36 7.05 11.74
C PRO A 34 1.00 7.03 12.43
N ASP A 35 1.00 6.70 13.72
CA ASP A 35 2.22 6.65 14.52
C ASP A 35 3.25 5.68 13.93
N GLY A 36 4.50 6.12 13.84
CA GLY A 36 5.63 5.33 13.33
C GLY A 36 5.80 5.35 11.81
N TRP A 37 4.86 5.91 11.06
CA TRP A 37 5.07 6.17 9.63
C TRP A 37 6.04 7.33 9.44
N THR A 38 6.81 7.26 8.35
CA THR A 38 7.74 8.32 7.95
C THR A 38 7.27 8.97 6.67
N VAL A 39 7.11 10.29 6.69
CA VAL A 39 6.93 11.11 5.48
C VAL A 39 8.28 11.73 5.13
N GLN A 40 8.75 11.50 3.91
CA GLN A 40 9.91 12.19 3.35
C GLN A 40 9.45 13.03 2.18
N SER A 41 9.75 14.32 2.21
CA SER A 41 9.29 15.25 1.19
C SER A 41 10.17 16.49 1.15
N ALA A 42 10.35 17.03 -0.06
CA ALA A 42 10.91 18.36 -0.29
C ALA A 42 9.82 19.44 -0.43
N ALA A 43 8.55 19.05 -0.46
CA ALA A 43 7.42 19.95 -0.63
C ALA A 43 7.20 20.83 0.60
N THR A 44 6.62 22.00 0.36
CA THR A 44 6.41 23.02 1.41
C THR A 44 5.18 22.77 2.28
N ASP A 45 4.29 21.88 1.87
CA ASP A 45 3.07 21.49 2.59
C ASP A 45 3.27 20.29 3.52
N GLY A 46 4.46 19.69 3.52
CA GLY A 46 4.82 18.54 4.34
C GLY A 46 4.70 17.20 3.64
N GLY A 47 4.32 17.16 2.35
CA GLY A 47 4.24 15.96 1.53
C GLY A 47 2.96 15.17 1.72
N TRP A 48 3.08 13.87 1.98
CA TRP A 48 1.92 13.00 2.21
C TRP A 48 1.12 13.44 3.44
N LEU A 49 -0.18 13.60 3.25
CA LEU A 49 -1.14 13.99 4.28
C LEU A 49 -2.23 12.93 4.39
N VAL A 50 -2.97 12.95 5.50
CA VAL A 50 -4.15 12.11 5.70
C VAL A 50 -5.40 12.99 5.84
N GLY A 51 -6.47 12.62 5.13
CA GLY A 51 -7.76 13.29 5.22
C GLY A 51 -8.79 12.70 4.26
N SER A 52 -9.97 13.27 4.18
CA SER A 52 -11.00 12.82 3.22
C SER A 52 -10.54 12.95 1.76
N SER A 53 -11.12 12.16 0.85
CA SER A 53 -10.88 12.31 -0.60
C SER A 53 -11.12 13.75 -1.09
N ALA A 54 -12.13 14.42 -0.53
CA ALA A 54 -12.44 15.81 -0.87
C ALA A 54 -11.36 16.79 -0.42
N SER A 55 -10.74 16.59 0.74
CA SER A 55 -9.65 17.44 1.22
C SER A 55 -8.32 17.18 0.50
N MET A 56 -8.14 15.98 -0.06
CA MET A 56 -6.96 15.63 -0.87
C MET A 56 -7.13 15.99 -2.36
N SER A 57 -8.35 16.35 -2.79
CA SER A 57 -8.65 16.76 -4.16
C SER A 57 -8.27 18.20 -4.45
N SER A 58 -8.18 18.53 -5.74
CA SER A 58 -8.12 19.90 -6.25
C SER A 58 -9.15 20.12 -7.35
N GLN A 59 -9.18 21.33 -7.94
CA GLN A 59 -10.08 21.63 -9.06
C GLN A 59 -9.77 20.79 -10.30
N PHE A 60 -8.49 20.50 -10.56
CA PHE A 60 -8.06 19.79 -11.76
C PHE A 60 -7.73 18.31 -11.50
N PHE A 61 -7.60 17.90 -10.23
CA PHE A 61 -7.46 16.52 -9.80
C PHE A 61 -8.54 16.14 -8.76
N PRO A 62 -9.77 15.85 -9.21
CA PRO A 62 -10.84 15.42 -8.32
C PRO A 62 -10.71 13.93 -7.97
N ILE A 63 -10.53 13.64 -6.68
CA ILE A 63 -10.49 12.27 -6.16
C ILE A 63 -11.90 11.88 -5.73
N THR A 64 -12.48 10.89 -6.41
CA THR A 64 -13.80 10.35 -6.03
C THR A 64 -13.74 9.70 -4.65
N SER A 65 -14.82 9.76 -3.86
CA SER A 65 -14.85 9.03 -2.59
C SER A 65 -14.89 7.51 -2.81
N ASN A 66 -14.06 6.77 -2.07
CA ASN A 66 -14.12 5.31 -1.93
C ASN A 66 -15.03 4.86 -0.76
N GLY A 67 -15.69 5.79 -0.07
CA GLY A 67 -16.49 5.51 1.12
C GLY A 67 -15.71 5.59 2.46
N SER A 68 -14.39 5.77 2.41
CA SER A 68 -13.56 6.04 3.59
C SER A 68 -13.76 7.48 4.09
N SER A 69 -13.60 7.70 5.40
CA SER A 69 -13.53 9.05 5.96
C SER A 69 -12.11 9.64 5.92
N GLY A 70 -11.08 8.79 5.80
CA GLY A 70 -9.69 9.20 5.59
C GLY A 70 -8.99 8.37 4.51
N ILE A 71 -8.09 9.03 3.79
CA ILE A 71 -7.12 8.43 2.87
C ILE A 71 -5.78 9.12 3.10
N ALA A 72 -4.68 8.42 2.86
CA ALA A 72 -3.39 9.06 2.66
C ALA A 72 -3.28 9.55 1.20
N GLY A 73 -2.75 10.75 0.98
CA GLY A 73 -2.58 11.29 -0.36
C GLY A 73 -1.59 12.43 -0.44
N THR A 74 -1.10 12.65 -1.66
CA THR A 74 -0.25 13.78 -2.02
C THR A 74 -0.80 14.39 -3.31
N ASN A 75 -0.81 15.73 -3.43
CA ASN A 75 -1.42 16.44 -4.55
C ASN A 75 -0.66 17.75 -4.82
N ASP A 76 0.02 17.84 -5.95
CA ASP A 76 0.83 18.98 -6.36
C ASP A 76 -0.01 20.10 -6.97
N ASP A 77 -1.10 19.78 -7.67
CA ASP A 77 -2.05 20.76 -8.23
C ASP A 77 -2.66 21.68 -7.16
N ASN A 78 -2.93 21.15 -5.96
CA ASN A 78 -3.50 21.94 -4.86
C ASN A 78 -2.50 22.95 -4.25
N CYS A 79 -1.26 22.54 -4.03
CA CYS A 79 -0.23 23.41 -3.42
C CYS A 79 0.56 24.23 -4.46
N ASN A 80 0.53 23.81 -5.73
CA ASN A 80 1.43 24.24 -6.80
C ASN A 80 2.90 24.20 -6.35
N CYS A 81 3.30 23.06 -5.78
CA CYS A 81 4.60 22.82 -5.19
C CYS A 81 5.24 21.55 -5.77
N ASP A 82 6.55 21.44 -5.66
CA ASP A 82 7.29 20.28 -6.15
C ASP A 82 7.11 19.09 -5.21
N LYS A 83 6.61 17.98 -5.76
CA LYS A 83 6.37 16.71 -5.07
C LYS A 83 7.21 15.56 -5.63
N SER A 84 8.30 15.86 -6.34
CA SER A 84 9.27 14.83 -6.73
C SER A 84 9.93 14.21 -5.49
N ASP A 85 10.25 12.92 -5.58
CA ASP A 85 10.98 12.17 -4.55
C ASP A 85 10.30 12.18 -3.15
N GLU A 86 8.96 12.08 -3.13
CA GLU A 86 8.18 11.96 -1.90
C GLU A 86 7.91 10.51 -1.52
N TYR A 87 8.11 10.18 -0.23
CA TYR A 87 7.91 8.84 0.29
C TYR A 87 6.94 8.84 1.48
N PHE A 88 6.10 7.81 1.52
CA PHE A 88 5.25 7.49 2.67
C PHE A 88 5.53 6.06 3.13
N ILE A 89 6.32 5.97 4.19
CA ILE A 89 6.98 4.73 4.59
C ILE A 89 6.33 4.19 5.86
N THR A 90 5.92 2.93 5.83
CA THR A 90 5.37 2.22 6.99
C THR A 90 6.41 2.10 8.11
N PRO A 91 6.00 1.80 9.36
CA PRO A 91 6.91 1.20 10.32
C PRO A 91 7.55 -0.08 9.76
N ALA A 92 8.67 -0.51 10.35
CA ALA A 92 9.23 -1.81 10.05
C ALA A 92 8.22 -2.92 10.42
N LEU A 93 7.97 -3.82 9.48
CA LEU A 93 7.09 -4.97 9.66
C LEU A 93 7.94 -6.22 9.87
N ASP A 94 7.49 -7.10 10.79
CA ASP A 94 8.20 -8.34 11.13
C ASP A 94 7.60 -9.51 10.36
N PHE A 95 8.36 -10.07 9.42
CA PHE A 95 8.00 -11.23 8.61
C PHE A 95 8.77 -12.50 9.02
N SER A 96 9.48 -12.49 10.16
CA SER A 96 10.39 -13.56 10.58
C SER A 96 9.72 -14.93 10.71
N ASP A 97 8.45 -14.94 11.12
CA ASP A 97 7.61 -16.14 11.26
C ASP A 97 6.72 -16.40 10.03
N GLN A 98 6.89 -15.65 8.95
CA GLN A 98 6.06 -15.72 7.74
C GLN A 98 6.80 -16.39 6.59
N THR A 99 6.07 -17.17 5.81
CA THR A 99 6.58 -17.84 4.60
C THR A 99 5.83 -17.43 3.34
N ALA A 100 4.72 -16.73 3.51
CA ALA A 100 3.93 -16.14 2.44
C ALA A 100 3.32 -14.85 2.98
N VAL A 101 3.59 -13.74 2.31
CA VAL A 101 3.12 -12.41 2.69
C VAL A 101 2.56 -11.74 1.44
N VAL A 102 1.45 -11.04 1.59
CA VAL A 102 0.82 -10.28 0.51
C VAL A 102 0.50 -8.89 1.03
N LEU A 103 0.87 -7.88 0.26
CA LEU A 103 0.40 -6.51 0.44
C LEU A 103 -0.82 -6.27 -0.43
N SER A 104 -1.89 -5.71 0.13
CA SER A 104 -3.07 -5.28 -0.62
C SER A 104 -3.46 -3.87 -0.18
N PHE A 105 -3.72 -3.00 -1.14
CA PHE A 105 -4.15 -1.62 -0.88
C PHE A 105 -4.99 -1.10 -2.05
N ASP A 106 -5.81 -0.09 -1.79
CA ASP A 106 -6.54 0.64 -2.81
C ASP A 106 -5.81 1.94 -3.14
N ALA A 107 -5.62 2.25 -4.42
CA ALA A 107 -4.97 3.47 -4.90
C ALA A 107 -5.85 4.23 -5.89
N PHE A 108 -5.73 5.56 -5.87
CA PHE A 108 -6.24 6.45 -6.90
C PHE A 108 -5.05 7.25 -7.42
N PHE A 109 -4.63 6.99 -8.65
CA PHE A 109 -3.46 7.59 -9.27
C PHE A 109 -3.71 7.76 -10.76
N THR A 110 -3.32 8.87 -11.37
CA THR A 110 -3.66 9.17 -12.78
C THR A 110 -2.56 8.85 -13.78
N ASP A 111 -1.29 8.86 -13.35
CA ASP A 111 -0.12 8.75 -14.26
C ASP A 111 -0.23 9.76 -15.41
N ASP A 112 -0.67 10.98 -15.09
CA ASP A 112 -0.94 11.99 -16.10
C ASP A 112 0.35 12.69 -16.53
N THR A 113 0.35 13.23 -17.75
CA THR A 113 1.44 14.06 -18.26
C THR A 113 0.96 15.48 -18.46
N TYR A 114 1.58 16.43 -17.77
CA TYR A 114 1.29 17.86 -17.90
C TYR A 114 2.53 18.66 -18.27
N GLN A 115 2.44 19.44 -19.35
CA GLN A 115 3.53 20.26 -19.90
C GLN A 115 4.85 19.51 -20.15
N GLY A 116 4.78 18.19 -20.36
CA GLY A 116 5.95 17.34 -20.62
C GLY A 116 6.60 16.75 -19.36
N ASN A 117 6.02 16.98 -18.18
CA ASN A 117 6.34 16.24 -16.96
C ASN A 117 5.29 15.15 -16.79
N ALA A 118 5.73 13.91 -16.60
CA ALA A 118 4.87 12.78 -16.27
C ALA A 118 4.93 12.55 -14.76
N GLU A 119 3.77 12.24 -14.18
CA GLU A 119 3.70 11.66 -12.85
C GLU A 119 4.31 10.25 -12.88
N ASP A 120 4.80 9.78 -11.74
CA ASP A 120 5.29 8.42 -11.55
C ASP A 120 5.10 8.05 -10.08
N ALA A 121 4.71 6.80 -9.80
CA ALA A 121 4.48 6.32 -8.44
C ALA A 121 4.84 4.84 -8.32
N THR A 122 5.70 4.52 -7.37
CA THR A 122 6.19 3.16 -7.15
C THR A 122 5.77 2.62 -5.79
N ILE A 123 5.61 1.30 -5.72
CA ILE A 123 5.61 0.56 -4.46
C ILE A 123 6.97 -0.07 -4.28
N GLU A 124 7.58 0.19 -3.14
CA GLU A 124 8.95 -0.22 -2.85
C GLU A 124 9.05 -0.97 -1.53
N VAL A 125 10.10 -1.78 -1.40
CA VAL A 125 10.43 -2.52 -0.17
C VAL A 125 11.90 -2.38 0.18
N SER A 126 12.19 -2.41 1.48
CA SER A 126 13.53 -2.36 2.03
C SER A 126 13.66 -3.32 3.21
N THR A 127 14.80 -4.02 3.30
CA THR A 127 15.16 -4.87 4.45
C THR A 127 16.20 -4.23 5.37
N ASP A 128 16.73 -3.05 5.00
CA ASP A 128 17.72 -2.31 5.78
C ASP A 128 17.32 -0.86 6.09
N GLY A 129 16.18 -0.40 5.55
CA GLY A 129 15.67 0.96 5.68
C GLY A 129 16.48 2.01 4.92
N LEU A 130 17.42 1.59 4.07
CA LEU A 130 18.35 2.47 3.34
C LEU A 130 18.28 2.24 1.83
N ASN A 131 18.22 0.98 1.40
CA ASN A 131 18.14 0.58 0.00
C ASN A 131 16.74 0.07 -0.29
N TRP A 132 16.15 0.59 -1.37
CA TRP A 132 14.79 0.27 -1.77
C TRP A 132 14.77 -0.46 -3.10
N THR A 133 13.91 -1.46 -3.20
CA THR A 133 13.64 -2.22 -4.41
C THR A 133 12.22 -1.94 -4.86
N VAL A 134 12.05 -1.52 -6.11
CA VAL A 134 10.73 -1.34 -6.73
C VAL A 134 10.07 -2.70 -6.94
N LEU A 135 8.89 -2.87 -6.36
CA LEU A 135 8.03 -4.05 -6.50
C LEU A 135 7.01 -3.85 -7.62
N GLU A 136 6.44 -2.64 -7.70
CA GLU A 136 5.46 -2.26 -8.69
C GLU A 136 5.66 -0.79 -9.09
N ASP A 137 5.50 -0.53 -10.39
CA ASP A 137 5.33 0.79 -10.98
C ASP A 137 3.83 0.94 -11.25
N LEU A 138 3.18 1.86 -10.54
CA LEU A 138 1.73 1.98 -10.51
C LEU A 138 1.25 2.55 -11.83
N HIS A 139 0.31 1.86 -12.45
CA HIS A 139 -0.34 2.36 -13.64
C HIS A 139 -1.41 3.41 -13.28
N GLY A 140 -1.57 4.40 -14.14
CA GLY A 140 -2.64 5.38 -14.01
C GLY A 140 -4.03 4.76 -14.18
N HIS A 141 -4.89 5.04 -13.22
CA HIS A 141 -6.29 4.71 -13.23
C HIS A 141 -7.11 5.82 -12.54
N SER A 142 -7.96 6.53 -13.31
CA SER A 142 -8.80 7.64 -12.81
C SER A 142 -10.00 7.19 -11.96
N SER A 143 -9.85 6.10 -11.22
CA SER A 143 -10.75 5.62 -10.17
C SER A 143 -9.97 4.72 -9.21
N TRP A 144 -10.49 4.52 -8.01
CA TRP A 144 -9.92 3.56 -7.05
C TRP A 144 -9.76 2.17 -7.66
N ASP A 145 -8.54 1.65 -7.57
CA ASP A 145 -8.16 0.30 -7.99
C ASP A 145 -7.44 -0.43 -6.86
N THR A 146 -7.65 -1.74 -6.76
CA THR A 146 -7.04 -2.58 -5.72
C THR A 146 -5.79 -3.24 -6.27
N HIS A 147 -4.65 -2.95 -5.66
CA HIS A 147 -3.38 -3.60 -5.96
C HIS A 147 -3.14 -4.75 -4.98
N THR A 148 -2.47 -5.80 -5.47
CA THR A 148 -2.09 -6.96 -4.66
C THR A 148 -0.72 -7.44 -5.09
N ILE A 149 0.23 -7.36 -4.16
CA ILE A 149 1.65 -7.63 -4.41
C ILE A 149 2.09 -8.81 -3.54
N ASP A 150 2.72 -9.79 -4.17
CA ASP A 150 3.33 -10.94 -3.48
C ASP A 150 4.66 -10.52 -2.85
N LEU A 151 4.74 -10.58 -1.52
CA LEU A 151 5.92 -10.30 -0.72
C LEU A 151 6.56 -11.58 -0.16
N SER A 152 6.18 -12.76 -0.65
CA SER A 152 6.68 -14.03 -0.13
C SER A 152 8.20 -14.20 -0.26
N GLU A 153 8.85 -13.46 -1.16
CA GLU A 153 10.33 -13.41 -1.25
C GLU A 153 10.98 -12.82 0.02
N PHE A 154 10.26 -11.98 0.75
CA PHE A 154 10.71 -11.33 2.00
C PHE A 154 10.21 -12.07 3.25
N GLY A 155 9.64 -13.27 3.10
CA GLY A 155 9.29 -14.11 4.24
C GLY A 155 10.54 -14.54 5.01
N GLY A 156 10.53 -14.35 6.33
CA GLY A 156 11.65 -14.65 7.22
C GLY A 156 12.52 -13.44 7.59
N GLU A 157 12.24 -12.27 7.03
CA GLU A 157 12.90 -10.98 7.36
C GLU A 157 12.29 -10.30 8.60
#